data_AF-A0AAV9HBW4-F1
#
_entry.id   AF-A0AAV9HBW4-F1
#
_cell.length_a   1.000
_cell.length_b   1.000
_cell.length_c   1.000
_cell.angle_alpha   90.00
_cell.angle_beta   90.00
_cell.angle_gamma   90.00
#
_symmetry.space_group_name_H-M   'P 1'
#
loop_
_entity.id
_entity.type
_entity.pdbx_description
1 polymer ?
#
loop_
_entity_poly.entity_id
_entity_poly.type
_entity_poly.pdbx_seq_one_letter_code
_entity_poly.pdbx_strand_id
1 'polypeptide(L)'
;LITTALLILLIAAVALIGGLLGSKIAKLEKNVTPSSTTNDGNSSTPTATGPQPAFTTNTRITGFRYVGCYVDANDRVLRQHSFQANNMTNQVCAGACTEKANYKYFGTESGDQCYCGDSLPEGVADLKANEWNCGMGCAGSQAKKQEICGGDYFVGIWERV
;
A
#
# COMPACT_ATOMS: atom_id res chain seq x y z
N LEU A 1 -41.79 24.32 33.34
CA LEU A 1 -41.45 25.69 32.87
C LEU A 1 -39.97 26.05 33.07
N ILE A 2 -39.23 25.45 34.03
CA ILE A 2 -37.80 25.73 34.26
C ILE A 2 -36.87 24.86 33.39
N THR A 3 -37.35 23.73 32.86
CA THR A 3 -36.53 22.78 32.07
C THR A 3 -36.32 23.18 30.62
N THR A 4 -37.19 24.01 30.03
CA THR A 4 -37.06 24.47 28.64
C THR A 4 -36.10 25.67 28.50
N ALA A 5 -35.95 26.48 29.56
CA ALA A 5 -35.06 27.64 29.55
C ALA A 5 -33.56 27.26 29.59
N LEU A 6 -33.19 26.17 30.28
CA LEU A 6 -31.80 25.68 30.33
C LEU A 6 -31.34 25.07 28.99
N LEU A 7 -32.25 24.44 28.23
CA LEU A 7 -31.92 23.83 26.95
C LEU A 7 -31.68 24.88 25.86
N ILE A 8 -32.38 26.01 25.91
CA ILE A 8 -32.20 27.13 24.97
C ILE A 8 -30.86 27.84 25.22
N LEU A 9 -30.42 27.96 26.48
CA LEU A 9 -29.11 28.54 26.83
C LEU A 9 -27.92 27.68 26.33
N LEU A 10 -28.06 26.35 26.33
CA LEU A 10 -27.02 25.45 25.80
C LEU A 10 -26.90 25.53 24.28
N ILE A 11 -28.01 25.67 23.55
CA ILE A 11 -27.99 25.78 22.09
C ILE A 11 -27.38 27.12 21.65
N ALA A 12 -27.64 28.21 22.38
CA ALA A 12 -27.06 29.52 22.09
C ALA A 12 -25.52 29.57 22.29
N ALA A 13 -24.97 28.78 23.22
CA ALA A 13 -23.53 28.70 23.44
C ALA A 13 -22.77 28.00 22.30
N VAL A 14 -23.38 27.02 21.64
CA VAL A 14 -22.76 26.28 20.51
C VAL A 14 -22.67 27.15 19.25
N ALA A 15 -23.58 28.11 19.07
CA ALA A 15 -23.59 29.01 17.91
C ALA A 15 -22.53 30.13 17.95
N LEU A 16 -21.81 30.33 19.06
CA LEU A 16 -20.74 31.34 19.17
C LEU A 16 -19.34 30.81 18.82
N ILE A 17 -19.16 29.50 18.60
CA ILE A 17 -17.86 28.90 18.28
C ILE A 17 -17.74 28.58 16.77
N GLY A 18 -18.84 28.63 16.01
CA GLY A 18 -18.88 28.30 14.57
C GLY A 18 -18.51 29.44 13.62
N GLY A 19 -17.70 30.42 14.05
CA GLY A 19 -17.55 31.71 13.36
C GLY A 19 -16.15 32.04 12.82
N LEU A 20 -15.25 31.09 12.59
CA LEU A 20 -13.87 31.45 12.19
C LEU A 20 -13.15 30.49 11.24
N LEU A 21 -13.80 29.92 10.22
CA LEU A 21 -13.07 29.33 9.07
C LEU A 21 -13.89 29.49 7.80
N GLY A 22 -13.95 30.72 7.31
CA GLY A 22 -14.62 31.02 6.06
C GLY A 22 -14.15 32.35 5.52
N SER A 23 -12.96 32.37 4.92
CA SER A 23 -12.62 33.17 3.72
C SER A 23 -11.13 33.13 3.41
N LYS A 24 -10.83 33.06 2.10
CA LYS A 24 -9.59 33.47 1.41
C LYS A 24 -8.56 32.38 1.12
N ILE A 25 -8.84 31.56 0.10
CA ILE A 25 -7.77 31.10 -0.81
C ILE A 25 -8.18 31.45 -2.23
N ALA A 26 -7.94 32.70 -2.58
CA ALA A 26 -7.80 33.11 -3.96
C ALA A 26 -6.47 33.86 -4.08
N LYS A 27 -5.62 33.31 -4.97
CA LYS A 27 -4.65 34.06 -5.76
C LYS A 27 -3.31 34.37 -5.09
N LEU A 28 -2.29 33.57 -5.43
CA LEU A 28 -0.93 34.03 -5.77
C LEU A 28 -0.10 32.88 -6.39
N GLU A 29 -0.59 32.32 -7.49
CA GLU A 29 0.30 31.87 -8.56
C GLU A 29 0.92 33.13 -9.18
N LYS A 30 2.19 33.40 -8.87
CA LYS A 30 3.13 34.21 -9.67
C LYS A 30 4.46 34.26 -8.95
N ASN A 31 5.34 33.33 -9.32
CA ASN A 31 6.79 33.57 -9.38
C ASN A 31 7.44 32.46 -10.22
N VAL A 32 7.08 32.45 -11.50
CA VAL A 32 7.99 31.97 -12.55
C VAL A 32 8.83 33.19 -12.94
N THR A 33 10.09 33.21 -12.52
CA THR A 33 11.11 34.08 -13.11
C THR A 33 12.29 33.19 -13.52
N PRO A 34 12.79 33.32 -14.76
CA PRO A 34 13.84 32.46 -15.29
C PRO A 34 15.19 32.91 -14.75
N SER A 35 15.97 31.98 -14.19
CA SER A 35 17.40 32.18 -13.97
C SER A 35 18.19 31.13 -14.75
N SER A 36 18.52 31.50 -15.98
CA SER A 36 19.76 31.08 -16.63
C SER A 36 20.92 31.73 -15.88
N THR A 37 22.01 31.00 -15.58
CA THR A 37 23.33 31.12 -16.23
C THR A 37 24.32 30.15 -15.54
N THR A 38 24.78 29.16 -16.32
CA THR A 38 26.12 28.54 -16.41
C THR A 38 26.90 28.11 -15.15
N ASN A 39 27.25 26.82 -15.06
CA ASN A 39 28.59 26.32 -15.45
C ASN A 39 28.71 24.81 -15.23
N ASP A 40 29.14 24.13 -16.29
CA ASP A 40 30.02 22.96 -16.36
C ASP A 40 29.75 21.71 -15.50
N GLY A 41 29.25 20.69 -16.22
CA GLY A 41 29.97 19.42 -16.33
C GLY A 41 30.08 18.55 -15.08
N ASN A 42 29.07 17.71 -14.83
CA ASN A 42 29.26 16.26 -14.63
C ASN A 42 27.88 15.57 -14.50
N SER A 43 27.23 15.28 -15.62
CA SER A 43 26.08 14.36 -15.64
C SER A 43 26.59 12.92 -15.66
N SER A 44 27.17 12.51 -14.53
CA SER A 44 27.34 11.09 -14.22
C SER A 44 26.08 10.66 -13.48
N THR A 45 25.09 10.19 -14.22
CA THR A 45 24.00 9.38 -13.66
C THR A 45 24.64 8.17 -12.98
N PRO A 46 24.51 7.94 -11.66
CA PRO A 46 24.94 6.68 -11.11
C PRO A 46 23.95 5.62 -11.58
N THR A 47 24.38 4.82 -12.56
CA THR A 47 23.81 3.48 -12.82
C THR A 47 23.97 2.67 -11.55
N ALA A 48 22.92 2.64 -10.72
CA ALA A 48 22.90 1.85 -9.50
C ALA A 48 22.64 0.38 -9.86
N THR A 49 23.72 -0.36 -10.15
CA THR A 49 23.74 -1.83 -10.23
C THR A 49 23.87 -2.46 -8.83
N GLY A 50 23.24 -1.86 -7.82
CA GLY A 50 23.22 -2.34 -6.44
C GLY A 50 21.84 -2.89 -6.07
N PRO A 51 21.74 -3.81 -5.09
CA PRO A 51 20.45 -4.32 -4.64
C PRO A 51 19.63 -3.16 -4.07
N GLN A 52 18.58 -2.79 -4.80
CA GLN A 52 17.59 -1.81 -4.39
C GLN A 52 17.01 -2.25 -3.03
N PRO A 53 16.92 -1.36 -2.02
CA PRO A 53 16.32 -1.71 -0.74
C PRO A 53 14.92 -2.24 -0.99
N ALA A 54 14.65 -3.46 -0.49
CA ALA A 54 13.33 -4.07 -0.57
C ALA A 54 12.29 -3.09 0.00
N PHE A 55 11.23 -2.83 -0.76
CA PHE A 55 10.06 -2.05 -0.34
C PHE A 55 9.20 -2.80 0.68
N THR A 56 9.84 -3.61 1.53
CA THR A 56 9.22 -4.14 2.73
C THR A 56 9.11 -3.00 3.71
N THR A 57 7.92 -2.40 3.78
CA THR A 57 7.40 -1.96 5.08
C THR A 57 7.74 -3.05 6.09
N ASN A 58 8.20 -2.66 7.29
CA ASN A 58 8.68 -3.56 8.35
C ASN A 58 7.54 -4.45 8.89
N THR A 59 7.02 -5.30 8.01
CA THR A 59 5.84 -6.12 8.16
C THR A 59 6.38 -7.52 8.37
N ARG A 60 6.29 -7.98 9.60
CA ARG A 60 6.67 -9.34 9.96
C ARG A 60 5.43 -10.22 9.90
N ILE A 61 5.48 -11.25 9.06
CA ILE A 61 4.46 -12.29 8.99
C ILE A 61 5.05 -13.54 9.66
N THR A 62 4.50 -13.93 10.80
CA THR A 62 5.02 -15.09 11.55
C THR A 62 4.99 -16.34 10.68
N GLY A 63 6.13 -17.02 10.56
CA GLY A 63 6.26 -18.23 9.76
C GLY A 63 6.40 -17.99 8.26
N PHE A 64 6.52 -16.74 7.80
CA PHE A 64 6.71 -16.43 6.38
C PHE A 64 7.80 -15.39 6.16
N ARG A 65 8.47 -15.47 5.02
CA ARG A 65 9.38 -14.44 4.52
C ARG A 65 8.96 -13.95 3.14
N TYR A 66 9.13 -12.66 2.91
CA TYR A 66 8.91 -12.07 1.59
C TYR A 66 9.97 -12.57 0.59
N VAL A 67 9.53 -12.93 -0.61
CA VAL A 67 10.37 -13.51 -1.67
C VAL A 67 10.64 -12.49 -2.78
N GLY A 68 9.63 -11.66 -3.09
CA GLY A 68 9.76 -10.58 -4.06
C GLY A 68 8.46 -10.24 -4.75
N CYS A 69 8.56 -9.23 -5.61
CA CYS A 69 7.49 -8.80 -6.50
C CYS A 69 7.54 -9.56 -7.83
N TYR A 70 6.38 -10.02 -8.31
CA TYR A 70 6.27 -10.78 -9.57
C TYR A 70 5.12 -10.25 -10.42
N VAL A 71 5.30 -10.24 -11.75
CA VAL A 71 4.22 -9.99 -12.70
C VAL A 71 3.16 -11.08 -12.54
N ASP A 72 1.92 -10.66 -12.32
CA ASP A 72 0.75 -11.52 -12.14
C ASP A 72 -0.38 -11.04 -13.05
N ALA A 73 -0.43 -11.60 -14.26
CA ALA A 73 -1.37 -11.18 -15.29
C ALA A 73 -2.34 -12.34 -15.61
N ASN A 74 -2.55 -12.64 -16.90
CA ASN A 74 -3.40 -13.76 -17.32
C ASN A 74 -2.88 -15.10 -16.78
N ASP A 75 -1.56 -15.27 -16.74
CA ASP A 75 -0.91 -16.43 -16.16
C ASP A 75 -0.50 -16.17 -14.71
N ARG A 76 -1.38 -16.60 -13.79
CA ARG A 76 -1.20 -16.38 -12.35
C ARG A 76 0.00 -17.12 -11.76
N VAL A 77 0.77 -16.45 -10.90
CA VAL A 77 1.90 -17.04 -10.17
C VAL A 77 1.42 -18.08 -9.17
N LEU A 78 0.32 -17.81 -8.46
CA LEU A 78 -0.31 -18.73 -7.50
C LEU A 78 -1.76 -19.03 -7.94
N ARG A 79 -2.09 -20.32 -8.06
CA ARG A 79 -3.29 -20.77 -8.80
C ARG A 79 -4.25 -21.65 -8.01
N GLN A 80 -3.88 -22.11 -6.82
CA GLN A 80 -4.64 -23.17 -6.13
C GLN A 80 -5.83 -22.62 -5.33
N HIS A 81 -5.70 -21.43 -4.76
CA HIS A 81 -6.80 -20.76 -4.08
C HIS A 81 -6.65 -19.25 -4.17
N SER A 82 -7.76 -18.53 -4.24
CA SER A 82 -7.78 -17.08 -4.15
C SER A 82 -9.08 -16.57 -3.55
N PHE A 83 -9.02 -15.37 -2.98
CA PHE A 83 -10.17 -14.62 -2.49
C PHE A 83 -9.85 -13.12 -2.44
N GLN A 84 -10.90 -12.31 -2.30
CA GLN A 84 -10.80 -10.86 -2.11
C GLN A 84 -11.41 -10.47 -0.76
N ALA A 85 -10.83 -9.47 -0.11
CA ALA A 85 -11.36 -8.96 1.15
C ALA A 85 -11.06 -7.48 1.38
N ASN A 86 -12.07 -6.72 1.83
CA ASN A 86 -11.92 -5.30 2.16
C ASN A 86 -10.98 -5.05 3.35
N ASN A 87 -10.75 -6.06 4.19
CA ASN A 87 -9.84 -6.01 5.32
C ASN A 87 -8.51 -6.73 5.03
N MET A 88 -8.11 -6.84 3.76
CA MET A 88 -6.89 -7.56 3.38
C MET A 88 -5.65 -7.00 4.08
N THR A 89 -4.83 -7.90 4.59
CA THR A 89 -3.46 -7.70 5.06
C THR A 89 -2.64 -8.94 4.67
N ASN A 90 -1.31 -8.88 4.68
CA ASN A 90 -0.53 -10.11 4.42
C ASN A 90 -0.78 -11.15 5.52
N GLN A 91 -1.08 -10.75 6.77
CA GLN A 91 -1.44 -11.72 7.83
C GLN A 91 -2.79 -12.39 7.56
N VAL A 92 -3.79 -11.65 7.05
CA VAL A 92 -5.09 -12.23 6.66
C VAL A 92 -4.89 -13.24 5.55
N CYS A 93 -4.11 -12.89 4.52
CA CYS A 93 -3.82 -13.80 3.42
C CYS A 93 -3.04 -15.04 3.88
N ALA A 94 -1.96 -14.85 4.67
CA ALA A 94 -1.17 -15.94 5.22
C ALA A 94 -2.00 -16.91 6.09
N GLY A 95 -2.87 -16.36 6.94
CA GLY A 95 -3.77 -17.13 7.79
C GLY A 95 -4.73 -17.99 6.97
N ALA A 96 -5.43 -17.37 6.02
CA ALA A 96 -6.37 -18.07 5.15
C ALA A 96 -5.69 -19.16 4.29
N CYS A 97 -4.52 -18.89 3.73
CA CYS A 97 -3.77 -19.89 2.97
C CYS A 97 -3.26 -21.05 3.86
N THR A 98 -2.90 -20.75 5.11
CA THR A 98 -2.49 -21.78 6.09
C THR A 98 -3.68 -22.63 6.52
N GLU A 99 -4.82 -22.01 6.85
CA GLU A 99 -6.05 -22.71 7.24
C GLU A 99 -6.64 -23.54 6.10
N LYS A 100 -6.57 -23.06 4.86
CA LYS A 100 -7.17 -23.72 3.70
C LYS A 100 -6.54 -25.07 3.38
N ALA A 101 -5.21 -25.13 3.35
CA ALA A 101 -4.49 -26.34 2.96
C ALA A 101 -3.03 -26.38 3.45
N ASN A 102 -2.64 -25.50 4.38
CA ASN A 102 -1.25 -25.31 4.76
C ASN A 102 -0.34 -24.99 3.55
N TYR A 103 -0.79 -24.10 2.65
CA TYR A 103 -0.07 -23.78 1.41
C TYR A 103 1.32 -23.21 1.65
N LYS A 104 2.33 -23.65 0.88
CA LYS A 104 3.72 -23.19 1.03
C LYS A 104 3.91 -21.68 0.78
N TYR A 105 3.14 -21.12 -0.14
CA TYR A 105 3.19 -19.73 -0.57
C TYR A 105 1.84 -19.05 -0.41
N PHE A 106 1.89 -17.75 -0.12
CA PHE A 106 0.79 -16.84 -0.35
C PHE A 106 1.28 -15.61 -1.12
N GLY A 107 0.36 -14.88 -1.72
CA GLY A 107 0.64 -13.62 -2.35
C GLY A 107 -0.55 -12.68 -2.32
N THR A 108 -0.27 -11.39 -2.26
CA THR A 108 -1.28 -10.34 -2.30
C THR A 108 -1.11 -9.48 -3.53
N GLU A 109 -2.21 -9.08 -4.14
CA GLU A 109 -2.28 -8.26 -5.36
C GLU A 109 -3.37 -7.19 -5.21
N SER A 110 -3.20 -6.05 -5.91
CA SER A 110 -4.15 -4.93 -5.96
C SER A 110 -4.68 -4.46 -4.59
N GLY A 111 -3.90 -4.68 -3.52
CA GLY A 111 -4.26 -4.25 -2.16
C GLY A 111 -5.31 -5.11 -1.45
N ASP A 112 -6.20 -5.80 -2.17
CA ASP A 112 -7.36 -6.50 -1.62
C ASP A 112 -7.49 -7.98 -2.01
N GLN A 113 -6.62 -8.47 -2.91
CA GLN A 113 -6.65 -9.84 -3.40
C GLN A 113 -5.60 -10.70 -2.69
N CYS A 114 -5.96 -11.95 -2.42
CA CYS A 114 -5.08 -12.97 -1.86
C CYS A 114 -5.08 -14.20 -2.75
N TYR A 115 -3.89 -14.78 -2.91
CA TYR A 115 -3.63 -15.99 -3.67
C TYR A 115 -2.78 -16.96 -2.85
N CYS A 116 -3.02 -18.25 -3.02
CA CYS A 116 -2.31 -19.32 -2.34
C CYS A 116 -1.80 -20.37 -3.32
N GLY A 117 -0.68 -21.00 -2.97
CA GLY A 117 -0.21 -22.20 -3.67
C GLY A 117 0.98 -22.88 -3.00
N ASP A 118 1.31 -24.07 -3.46
CA ASP A 118 2.41 -24.91 -2.98
C ASP A 118 3.65 -24.84 -3.86
N SER A 119 3.50 -24.28 -5.07
CA SER A 119 4.56 -24.16 -6.06
C SER A 119 4.46 -22.84 -6.79
N LEU A 120 5.61 -22.33 -7.21
CA LEU A 120 5.73 -21.28 -8.20
C LEU A 120 5.84 -21.92 -9.61
N PRO A 121 5.41 -21.23 -10.68
CA PRO A 121 5.53 -21.75 -12.04
C PRO A 121 6.98 -21.91 -12.46
N GLU A 122 7.23 -22.79 -13.45
CA GLU A 122 8.52 -22.84 -14.12
C GLU A 122 8.82 -21.49 -14.78
N GLY A 123 10.07 -21.03 -14.67
CA GLY A 123 10.45 -19.70 -15.18
C GLY A 123 9.97 -18.52 -14.34
N VAL A 124 9.49 -18.72 -13.10
CA VAL A 124 9.05 -17.61 -12.22
C VAL A 124 10.09 -16.51 -12.03
N ALA A 125 11.39 -16.81 -12.19
CA ALA A 125 12.46 -15.83 -12.15
C ALA A 125 12.31 -14.74 -13.23
N ASP A 126 11.82 -15.09 -14.42
CA ASP A 126 11.60 -14.17 -15.54
C ASP A 126 10.40 -13.23 -15.29
N LEU A 127 9.52 -13.62 -14.36
CA LEU A 127 8.39 -12.80 -13.91
C LEU A 127 8.80 -11.81 -12.81
N LYS A 128 10.03 -11.86 -12.31
CA LYS A 128 10.46 -10.99 -11.20
C LYS A 128 10.42 -9.53 -11.65
N ALA A 129 9.64 -8.74 -10.93
CA ALA A 129 9.42 -7.33 -11.20
C ALA A 129 10.22 -6.44 -10.25
N ASN A 130 10.30 -5.15 -10.58
CA ASN A 130 10.81 -4.17 -9.61
C ASN A 130 9.83 -4.06 -8.43
N GLU A 131 10.37 -3.99 -7.21
CA GLU A 131 9.59 -3.88 -5.97
C GLU A 131 8.63 -2.67 -5.95
N TRP A 132 8.92 -1.60 -6.68
CA TRP A 132 8.00 -0.46 -6.82
C TRP A 132 6.65 -0.84 -7.43
N ASN A 133 6.61 -1.87 -8.28
CA ASN A 133 5.37 -2.32 -8.89
C ASN A 133 4.43 -3.00 -7.87
N CYS A 134 4.99 -3.56 -6.81
CA CYS A 134 4.25 -4.10 -5.69
C CYS A 134 4.01 -3.06 -4.59
N GLY A 135 4.00 -1.75 -4.90
CA GLY A 135 3.90 -0.68 -3.90
C GLY A 135 2.50 -0.30 -3.41
N MET A 136 1.46 -1.07 -3.77
CA MET A 136 0.08 -0.76 -3.37
C MET A 136 -0.16 -1.10 -1.91
N GLY A 137 -0.84 -0.21 -1.18
CA GLY A 137 -1.20 -0.44 0.22
C GLY A 137 -2.31 -1.48 0.37
N CYS A 138 -2.29 -2.27 1.44
CA CYS A 138 -3.36 -3.22 1.70
C CYS A 138 -4.67 -2.52 2.07
N ALA A 139 -5.81 -3.05 1.60
CA ALA A 139 -7.14 -2.50 1.87
C ALA A 139 -7.48 -2.46 3.37
N GLY A 140 -7.00 -3.43 4.15
CA GLY A 140 -7.16 -3.49 5.60
C GLY A 140 -6.12 -2.70 6.41
N SER A 141 -5.12 -2.08 5.75
CA SER A 141 -4.08 -1.33 6.45
C SER A 141 -4.62 -0.09 7.13
N GLN A 142 -4.20 0.14 8.37
CA GLN A 142 -4.48 1.38 9.09
C GLN A 142 -3.43 2.44 8.71
N ALA A 143 -3.78 3.72 8.73
CA ALA A 143 -2.88 4.82 8.35
C ALA A 143 -1.52 4.82 9.10
N LYS A 144 -1.47 4.25 10.32
CA LYS A 144 -0.24 4.13 11.14
C LYS A 144 0.54 2.82 10.94
N LYS A 145 -0.01 1.88 10.17
CA LYS A 145 0.57 0.58 9.82
C LYS A 145 0.37 0.38 8.32
N GLN A 146 1.07 1.18 7.52
CA GLN A 146 1.08 0.98 6.09
C GLN A 146 1.78 -0.34 5.80
N GLU A 147 0.99 -1.31 5.37
CA GLU A 147 1.45 -2.55 4.82
C GLU A 147 1.20 -2.54 3.32
N ILE A 148 2.04 -3.28 2.60
CA ILE A 148 2.05 -3.32 1.15
C ILE A 148 1.52 -4.68 0.69
N CYS A 149 0.59 -4.65 -0.27
CA CYS A 149 -0.15 -5.82 -0.76
C CYS A 149 -0.18 -5.89 -2.30
N GLY A 150 1.01 -5.84 -2.92
CA GLY A 150 1.17 -6.03 -4.36
C GLY A 150 0.86 -4.78 -5.18
N GLY A 151 0.32 -4.96 -6.38
CA GLY A 151 -0.10 -3.92 -7.33
C GLY A 151 -1.09 -4.50 -8.34
N ASP A 152 -1.62 -3.71 -9.28
CA ASP A 152 -2.75 -4.12 -10.13
C ASP A 152 -2.52 -5.35 -11.01
N TYR A 153 -1.26 -5.64 -11.34
CA TYR A 153 -0.84 -6.82 -12.11
C TYR A 153 0.45 -7.40 -11.52
N PHE A 154 0.64 -7.21 -10.22
CA PHE A 154 1.88 -7.54 -9.53
C PHE A 154 1.56 -8.14 -8.17
N VAL A 155 2.01 -9.37 -7.96
CA VAL A 155 1.80 -10.11 -6.72
C VAL A 155 3.06 -10.04 -5.87
N GLY A 156 2.90 -9.64 -4.61
CA GLY A 156 3.95 -9.76 -3.61
C GLY A 156 3.96 -11.16 -3.02
N ILE A 157 4.97 -11.98 -3.32
CA ILE A 157 5.02 -13.39 -2.91
C ILE A 157 5.73 -13.54 -1.57
N TRP A 158 5.15 -14.39 -0.71
CA TRP A 158 5.70 -14.81 0.56
C TRP A 158 5.80 -16.33 0.62
N GLU A 159 6.88 -16.84 1.22
CA GLU A 159 7.15 -18.28 1.39
C GLU A 159 7.20 -18.63 2.87
N ARG A 160 6.61 -19.78 3.23
CA ARG A 160 6.69 -20.32 4.59
C ARG A 160 8.14 -20.69 4.96
N VAL A 161 8.56 -20.34 6.18
CA VAL A 161 9.89 -20.66 6.76
C VAL A 161 9.83 -21.74 7.82
#